data_AF-A0A2V9MA32-F1
#
_entry.id   AF-A0A2V9MA32-F1
#
_cell.length_a   1.000
_cell.length_b   1.000
_cell.length_c   1.000
_cell.angle_alpha   90.00
_cell.angle_beta   90.00
_cell.angle_gamma   90.00
#
_symmetry.space_group_name_H-M   'P 1'
#
loop_
_entity.id
_entity.type
_entity.pdbx_description
1 polymer ?
#
loop_
_entity_poly.entity_id
_entity_poly.type
_entity_poly.pdbx_seq_one_letter_code
_entity_poly.pdbx_strand_id
1 'polypeptide(L)'
;MFKRLFRRRNDQTDGPHPLRMPEVDELPNVEELFEKARKAAAGEGEQALEQPGQHVVVVTPGRMLMFQACPPPGSMSHSQVASIQQMISPKVKRKVAAIAYIEQSTVTSDISKAIPFFGFLLGFAYIGHAVWVFEGHPSALAAGCRDADVLIVDGGMVPHLQKDWMAIASSVMRNPEIYVHDRATYSLRKVS
;
A
#
# COMPACT_ATOMS: atom_id res chain seq x y z
N MET A 1 21.10 25.50 -41.04
CA MET A 1 21.08 24.25 -41.84
C MET A 1 22.07 23.27 -41.24
N PHE A 2 21.68 22.48 -40.24
CA PHE A 2 22.46 21.33 -39.76
C PHE A 2 21.48 20.22 -39.34
N LYS A 3 21.55 19.10 -40.07
CA LYS A 3 20.73 17.90 -39.90
C LYS A 3 21.47 16.90 -39.01
N ARG A 4 20.68 16.19 -38.19
CA ARG A 4 20.88 14.84 -37.65
C ARG A 4 22.00 14.63 -36.62
N LEU A 5 21.59 14.52 -35.35
CA LEU A 5 22.20 13.57 -34.40
C LEU A 5 21.33 13.37 -33.15
N PHE A 6 20.09 12.90 -33.29
CA PHE A 6 19.46 12.12 -32.22
C PHE A 6 18.66 10.96 -32.81
N ARG A 7 19.18 9.78 -32.48
CA ARG A 7 18.70 8.43 -32.74
C ARG A 7 17.25 8.31 -32.25
N ARG A 8 16.34 7.89 -33.14
CA ARG A 8 15.02 7.37 -32.76
C ARG A 8 15.24 6.30 -31.67
N ARG A 9 14.86 6.58 -30.43
CA ARG A 9 14.41 5.51 -29.53
C ARG A 9 13.08 5.06 -30.12
N ASN A 10 13.02 3.80 -30.53
CA ASN A 10 11.76 3.15 -30.85
C ASN A 10 10.82 3.38 -29.67
N ASP A 11 9.64 3.89 -29.98
CA ASP A 11 8.45 3.74 -29.15
C ASP A 11 8.34 2.26 -28.78
N GLN A 12 8.67 1.95 -27.53
CA GLN A 12 8.27 0.71 -26.92
C GLN A 12 6.85 0.94 -26.46
N THR A 13 5.99 0.07 -26.96
CA THR A 13 4.54 0.01 -26.76
C THR A 13 4.20 -0.08 -25.27
N ASP A 14 3.84 1.05 -24.64
CA ASP A 14 3.32 1.07 -23.27
C ASP A 14 1.83 0.63 -23.28
N GLY A 15 1.63 -0.66 -23.50
CA GLY A 15 0.47 -1.34 -22.93
C GLY A 15 0.70 -1.52 -21.41
N PRO A 16 -0.35 -1.71 -20.60
CA PRO A 16 -0.18 -1.97 -19.18
C PRO A 16 0.74 -3.17 -18.99
N HIS A 17 1.84 -3.00 -18.26
CA HIS A 17 2.75 -4.09 -17.94
C HIS A 17 1.96 -5.20 -17.21
N PRO A 18 2.17 -6.48 -17.57
CA PRO A 18 1.53 -7.58 -16.86
C PRO A 18 1.96 -7.57 -15.40
N LEU A 19 1.02 -7.88 -14.49
CA LEU A 19 1.31 -7.97 -13.07
C LEU A 19 2.44 -8.98 -12.83
N ARG A 20 3.33 -8.62 -11.90
CA ARG A 20 4.46 -9.42 -11.45
C ARG A 20 4.89 -8.96 -10.07
N MET A 21 5.66 -9.80 -9.38
CA MET A 21 6.45 -9.32 -8.25
C MET A 21 7.55 -8.37 -8.77
N PRO A 22 7.65 -7.11 -8.29
CA PRO A 22 8.71 -6.21 -8.71
C PRO A 22 10.08 -6.66 -8.20
N GLU A 23 11.13 -6.21 -8.88
CA GLU A 23 12.48 -6.23 -8.31
C GLU A 23 12.55 -5.25 -7.14
N VAL A 24 13.21 -5.66 -6.05
CA VAL A 24 13.28 -4.89 -4.81
C VAL A 24 14.73 -4.71 -4.38
N ASP A 25 15.01 -3.62 -3.69
CA ASP A 25 16.26 -3.49 -2.96
C ASP A 25 16.19 -4.36 -1.69
N GLU A 26 17.15 -5.27 -1.56
CA GLU A 26 17.33 -6.07 -0.35
C GLU A 26 18.21 -5.29 0.63
N LEU A 27 17.59 -4.76 1.67
CA LEU A 27 18.29 -4.04 2.74
C LEU A 27 18.43 -4.94 3.97
N PRO A 28 19.60 -4.95 4.63
CA PRO A 28 19.78 -5.72 5.86
C PRO A 28 18.89 -5.23 7.02
N ASN A 29 18.39 -3.99 6.95
CA ASN A 29 17.57 -3.35 7.97
C ASN A 29 16.09 -3.14 7.55
N VAL A 30 15.54 -4.06 6.75
CA VAL A 30 14.14 -4.00 6.30
C VAL A 30 13.14 -3.85 7.46
N GLU A 31 13.39 -4.48 8.61
CA GLU A 31 12.53 -4.36 9.81
C GLU A 31 12.49 -2.92 10.36
N GLU A 32 13.62 -2.22 10.41
CA GLU A 32 13.69 -0.83 10.86
C GLU A 32 12.93 0.11 9.90
N LEU A 33 13.01 -0.15 8.59
CA LEU A 33 12.27 0.61 7.59
C LEU A 33 10.75 0.48 7.81
N PHE A 34 10.26 -0.76 7.99
CA PHE A 34 8.84 -0.98 8.22
C PHE A 34 8.38 -0.50 9.60
N GLU A 35 9.25 -0.50 10.61
CA GLU A 35 8.96 0.15 11.89
C GLU A 35 8.76 1.66 11.72
N LYS A 36 9.62 2.32 10.94
CA LYS A 36 9.45 3.74 10.59
C LYS A 36 8.16 3.97 9.82
N ALA A 37 7.81 3.12 8.86
CA ALA A 37 6.56 3.22 8.11
C ALA A 37 5.33 3.11 9.03
N ARG A 38 5.34 2.15 9.96
CA ARG A 38 4.26 1.97 10.94
C ARG A 38 4.10 3.17 11.87
N LYS A 39 5.20 3.68 12.42
CA LYS A 39 5.18 4.89 13.29
C LYS A 39 4.63 6.08 12.52
N ALA A 40 5.14 6.33 11.32
CA ALA A 40 4.68 7.44 10.50
C ALA A 40 3.20 7.33 10.10
N ALA A 41 2.72 6.12 9.79
CA ALA A 41 1.31 5.86 9.52
C ALA A 41 0.41 6.10 10.74
N ALA A 42 0.95 5.92 11.95
CA ALA A 42 0.27 6.23 13.21
C ALA A 42 0.35 7.72 13.60
N GLY A 43 1.04 8.55 12.80
CA GLY A 43 1.32 9.95 13.14
C GLY A 43 2.42 10.13 14.18
N GLU A 44 3.28 9.13 14.36
CA GLU A 44 4.41 9.13 15.27
C GLU A 44 5.73 9.32 14.49
N GLY A 45 6.67 10.11 15.03
CA GLY A 45 8.02 10.30 14.48
C GLY A 45 8.34 11.71 13.99
N GLU A 46 9.59 11.92 13.57
CA GLU A 46 10.09 13.18 13.00
C GLU A 46 9.62 13.35 11.55
N GLN A 47 8.35 13.70 11.34
CA GLN A 47 7.88 14.16 10.04
C GLN A 47 8.04 15.68 9.94
N ALA A 48 8.54 16.15 8.78
CA ALA A 48 8.52 17.56 8.44
C ALA A 48 7.06 18.05 8.43
N LEU A 49 6.80 19.10 9.21
CA LEU A 49 5.49 19.71 9.50
C LEU A 49 4.71 20.26 8.29
N GLU A 50 5.10 19.94 7.06
CA GLU A 50 4.51 20.54 5.86
C GLU A 50 3.08 20.06 5.59
N GLN A 51 2.69 18.87 6.07
CA GLN A 51 1.33 18.35 5.94
C GLN A 51 0.85 17.72 7.25
N PRO A 52 0.34 18.52 8.21
CA PRO A 52 -0.30 17.97 9.40
C PRO A 52 -1.55 17.19 8.99
N GLY A 53 -1.59 15.88 9.26
CA GLY A 53 -2.73 15.04 8.89
C GLY A 53 -2.46 13.55 8.93
N GLN A 54 -3.50 12.76 8.66
CA GLN A 54 -3.37 11.31 8.48
C GLN A 54 -2.86 11.00 7.08
N HIS A 55 -2.06 9.96 6.95
CA HIS A 55 -1.44 9.57 5.68
C HIS A 55 -1.60 8.07 5.44
N VAL A 56 -1.63 7.67 4.17
CA VAL A 56 -1.28 6.32 3.77
C VAL A 56 0.21 6.32 3.43
N VAL A 57 0.98 5.45 4.09
CA VAL A 57 2.43 5.32 3.83
C VAL A 57 2.66 4.24 2.78
N VAL A 58 3.32 4.60 1.68
CA VAL A 58 3.72 3.65 0.63
C VAL A 58 5.19 3.32 0.81
N VAL A 59 5.51 2.05 1.04
CA VAL A 59 6.87 1.53 1.00
C VAL A 59 7.15 1.07 -0.43
N THR A 60 8.07 1.74 -1.13
CA THR A 60 8.39 1.41 -2.52
C THR A 60 9.30 0.17 -2.62
N PRO A 61 9.39 -0.48 -3.79
CA PRO A 61 10.37 -1.55 -4.03
C PRO A 61 11.82 -1.13 -3.76
N GLY A 62 12.16 0.13 -4.09
CA GLY A 62 13.44 0.76 -3.76
C GLY A 62 13.54 1.25 -2.31
N ARG A 63 12.66 0.77 -1.43
CA ARG A 63 12.71 0.96 0.03
C ARG A 63 12.65 2.42 0.50
N MET A 64 11.96 3.25 -0.28
CA MET A 64 11.62 4.63 0.11
C MET A 64 10.24 4.67 0.74
N LEU A 65 10.02 5.63 1.65
CA LEU A 65 8.70 5.95 2.19
C LEU A 65 8.11 7.13 1.42
N MET A 66 6.95 6.92 0.80
CA MET A 66 6.13 7.99 0.22
C MET A 66 4.88 8.20 1.07
N PHE A 67 4.44 9.44 1.21
CA PHE A 67 3.34 9.83 2.09
C PHE A 67 2.19 10.40 1.27
N GLN A 68 1.07 9.69 1.23
CA GLN A 68 -0.15 10.21 0.62
C GLN A 68 -1.07 10.78 1.68
N ALA A 69 -1.23 12.10 1.64
CA ALA A 69 -2.11 12.82 2.54
C ALA A 69 -3.56 12.41 2.37
N CYS A 70 -4.24 12.26 3.50
CA CYS A 70 -5.68 12.15 3.52
C CYS A 70 -6.33 13.47 3.14
N PRO A 71 -7.55 13.43 2.57
CA PRO A 71 -8.39 14.62 2.45
C PRO A 71 -8.55 15.33 3.82
N PRO A 72 -8.75 16.65 3.83
CA PRO A 72 -8.93 17.39 5.08
C PRO A 72 -10.07 16.83 5.94
N PRO A 73 -9.98 16.87 7.28
CA PRO A 73 -11.08 16.50 8.15
C PRO A 73 -12.39 17.21 7.77
N GLY A 74 -13.50 16.48 7.72
CA GLY A 74 -14.81 16.97 7.28
C GLY A 74 -15.03 17.06 5.77
N SER A 75 -14.01 16.84 4.93
CA SER A 75 -14.16 16.91 3.46
C SER A 75 -14.75 15.67 2.79
N MET A 76 -14.68 14.48 3.41
CA MET A 76 -15.38 13.30 2.90
C MET A 76 -16.86 13.36 3.29
N SER A 77 -17.75 12.97 2.38
CA SER A 77 -19.19 12.94 2.67
C SER A 77 -19.53 11.93 3.77
N HIS A 78 -20.59 12.20 4.53
CA HIS A 78 -21.04 11.30 5.59
C HIS A 78 -21.36 9.88 5.10
N SER A 79 -21.90 9.74 3.88
CA SER A 79 -22.17 8.42 3.29
C SER A 79 -20.90 7.65 2.98
N GLN A 80 -19.86 8.30 2.44
CA GLN A 80 -18.56 7.67 2.22
C GLN A 80 -17.92 7.25 3.54
N VAL A 81 -17.92 8.12 4.54
CA VAL A 81 -17.39 7.80 5.88
C VAL A 81 -18.13 6.62 6.49
N ALA A 82 -19.46 6.62 6.45
CA ALA A 82 -20.27 5.52 6.98
C ALA A 82 -19.97 4.18 6.31
N SER A 83 -19.83 4.16 4.97
CA SER A 83 -19.47 2.95 4.23
C SER A 83 -18.11 2.39 4.67
N ILE A 84 -17.11 3.24 4.86
CA ILE A 84 -15.78 2.80 5.31
C ILE A 84 -15.82 2.27 6.77
N GLN A 85 -16.59 2.94 7.64
CA GLN A 85 -16.75 2.50 9.04
C GLN A 85 -17.45 1.15 9.18
N GLN A 86 -18.29 0.77 8.19
CA GLN A 86 -18.91 -0.56 8.14
C GLN A 86 -17.90 -1.66 7.77
N MET A 87 -16.87 -1.33 6.99
CA MET A 87 -15.82 -2.28 6.61
C MET A 87 -14.85 -2.54 7.77
N ILE A 88 -14.34 -1.47 8.38
CA ILE A 88 -13.48 -1.55 9.57
C ILE A 88 -13.95 -0.49 10.56
N SER A 89 -14.37 -0.94 11.74
CA SER A 89 -14.91 -0.05 12.77
C SER A 89 -13.85 0.92 13.30
N PRO A 90 -14.13 2.24 13.35
CA PRO A 90 -13.19 3.24 13.86
C PRO A 90 -13.08 3.26 15.39
N LYS A 91 -13.92 2.48 16.11
CA LYS A 91 -13.97 2.43 17.59
C LYS A 91 -12.64 2.00 18.20
N VAL A 92 -11.92 1.12 17.51
CA VAL A 92 -10.58 0.67 17.88
C VAL A 92 -9.66 1.03 16.73
N LYS A 93 -8.64 1.86 16.97
CA LYS A 93 -7.66 2.21 15.94
C LYS A 93 -6.81 0.99 15.62
N ARG A 94 -7.03 0.44 14.43
CA ARG A 94 -6.27 -0.69 13.87
C ARG A 94 -5.07 -0.23 13.06
N LYS A 95 -4.08 -1.12 12.99
CA LYS A 95 -2.96 -1.09 12.05
C LYS A 95 -3.32 -1.89 10.79
N VAL A 96 -3.36 -1.25 9.64
CA VAL A 96 -3.75 -1.83 8.35
C VAL A 96 -2.54 -1.87 7.43
N ALA A 97 -2.06 -3.09 7.14
CA ALA A 97 -1.09 -3.33 6.08
C ALA A 97 -1.83 -3.65 4.78
N ALA A 98 -1.23 -3.28 3.65
CA ALA A 98 -1.71 -3.67 2.34
C ALA A 98 -0.60 -4.20 1.44
N ILE A 99 -0.92 -5.19 0.62
CA ILE A 99 -0.07 -5.71 -0.46
C ILE A 99 -0.70 -5.33 -1.78
N ALA A 100 0.03 -4.60 -2.61
CA ALA A 100 -0.42 -4.19 -3.94
C ALA A 100 0.73 -4.17 -4.94
N TYR A 101 0.39 -4.04 -6.23
CA TYR A 101 1.42 -3.85 -7.24
C TYR A 101 1.98 -2.42 -7.15
N ILE A 102 3.19 -2.28 -6.64
CA ILE A 102 3.86 -1.00 -6.49
C ILE A 102 5.01 -0.95 -7.49
N GLU A 103 4.82 -0.20 -8.57
CA GLU A 103 5.87 0.19 -9.49
C GLU A 103 6.11 1.70 -9.36
N GLN A 104 7.35 2.12 -9.15
CA GLN A 104 7.67 3.50 -8.74
C GLN A 104 7.15 4.56 -9.72
N SER A 105 7.27 4.32 -11.03
CA SER A 105 6.75 5.20 -12.08
C SER A 105 5.22 5.30 -12.06
N THR A 106 4.54 4.19 -11.78
CA THR A 106 3.07 4.13 -11.74
C THR A 106 2.51 4.81 -10.47
N VAL A 107 3.15 4.60 -9.32
CA VAL A 107 2.73 5.24 -8.05
C VAL A 107 2.89 6.76 -8.09
N THR A 108 3.98 7.25 -8.69
CA THR A 108 4.25 8.69 -8.79
C THR A 108 3.35 9.41 -9.80
N SER A 109 2.94 8.72 -10.87
CA SER A 109 2.05 9.29 -11.89
C SER A 109 0.57 9.20 -11.51
N ASP A 110 0.11 8.04 -11.03
CA ASP A 110 -1.28 7.77 -10.69
C ASP A 110 -1.40 6.56 -9.75
N ILE A 111 -1.40 6.83 -8.45
CA ILE A 111 -1.47 5.78 -7.43
C ILE A 111 -2.72 4.90 -7.53
N SER A 112 -3.82 5.41 -8.09
CA SER A 112 -5.06 4.64 -8.24
C SER A 112 -4.94 3.54 -9.30
N LYS A 113 -4.04 3.70 -10.26
CA LYS A 113 -3.70 2.66 -11.24
C LYS A 113 -2.77 1.61 -10.67
N ALA A 114 -1.84 2.01 -9.80
CA ALA A 114 -0.96 1.08 -9.09
C ALA A 114 -1.74 0.24 -8.06
N ILE A 115 -2.61 0.90 -7.29
CA ILE A 115 -3.33 0.32 -6.16
C ILE A 115 -4.83 0.54 -6.39
N PRO A 116 -5.53 -0.41 -7.04
CA PRO A 116 -6.95 -0.22 -7.42
C PRO A 116 -7.87 0.09 -6.24
N PHE A 117 -7.56 -0.42 -5.05
CA PHE A 117 -8.31 -0.21 -3.82
C PHE A 117 -7.76 0.91 -2.94
N PHE A 118 -6.96 1.82 -3.50
CA PHE A 118 -6.36 2.92 -2.73
C PHE A 118 -7.42 3.79 -2.03
N GLY A 119 -8.61 3.93 -2.61
CA GLY A 119 -9.73 4.62 -1.97
C GLY A 119 -10.14 4.03 -0.62
N PHE A 120 -10.09 2.70 -0.46
CA PHE A 120 -10.33 2.07 0.85
C PHE A 120 -9.22 2.41 1.84
N LEU A 121 -7.96 2.34 1.41
CA LEU A 121 -6.80 2.67 2.25
C LEU A 121 -6.86 4.12 2.75
N LEU A 122 -7.19 5.05 1.84
CA LEU A 122 -7.38 6.46 2.16
C LEU A 122 -8.54 6.68 3.13
N GLY A 123 -9.66 5.97 2.91
CA GLY A 123 -10.80 6.01 3.83
C GLY A 123 -10.45 5.48 5.22
N PHE A 124 -9.71 4.36 5.31
CA PHE A 124 -9.28 3.79 6.59
C PHE A 124 -8.36 4.74 7.34
N ALA A 125 -7.38 5.31 6.63
CA ALA A 125 -6.51 6.34 7.18
C ALA A 125 -7.33 7.51 7.69
N TYR A 126 -8.27 8.05 6.90
CA TYR A 126 -9.14 9.17 7.25
C TYR A 126 -10.00 8.97 8.51
N ILE A 127 -10.45 7.74 8.78
CA ILE A 127 -11.23 7.43 10.00
C ILE A 127 -10.35 7.08 11.20
N GLY A 128 -9.04 7.23 11.10
CA GLY A 128 -8.11 7.13 12.23
C GLY A 128 -7.17 5.93 12.22
N HIS A 129 -7.22 5.05 11.23
CA HIS A 129 -6.36 3.87 11.20
C HIS A 129 -4.94 4.23 10.75
N ALA A 130 -3.95 3.48 11.24
CA ALA A 130 -2.60 3.57 10.70
C ALA A 130 -2.51 2.68 9.47
N VAL A 131 -2.24 3.25 8.30
CA VAL A 131 -2.28 2.51 7.02
C VAL A 131 -0.94 2.59 6.29
N TRP A 132 -0.38 1.44 5.93
CA TRP A 132 0.77 1.36 5.05
C TRP A 132 0.59 0.28 3.98
N VAL A 133 1.29 0.43 2.86
CA VAL A 133 1.21 -0.47 1.71
C VAL A 133 2.61 -0.78 1.17
N PHE A 134 2.81 -2.02 0.72
CA PHE A 134 4.07 -2.51 0.15
C PHE A 134 3.79 -3.58 -0.92
N GLU A 135 4.83 -4.09 -1.55
CA GLU A 135 4.75 -4.97 -2.73
C GLU A 135 4.49 -6.45 -2.42
N GLY A 136 4.70 -6.89 -1.17
CA GLY A 136 4.53 -8.29 -0.77
C GLY A 136 5.71 -9.21 -1.08
N HIS A 137 6.88 -8.67 -1.45
CA HIS A 137 8.06 -9.47 -1.78
C HIS A 137 8.50 -10.35 -0.61
N PRO A 138 8.99 -11.59 -0.84
CA PRO A 138 9.38 -12.50 0.24
C PRO A 138 10.35 -11.90 1.27
N SER A 139 11.33 -11.12 0.83
CA SER A 139 12.30 -10.44 1.71
C SER A 139 11.69 -9.36 2.63
N ALA A 140 10.48 -8.89 2.33
CA ALA A 140 9.78 -7.86 3.09
C ALA A 140 8.46 -8.33 3.71
N LEU A 141 7.95 -9.51 3.34
CA LEU A 141 6.60 -9.94 3.71
C LEU A 141 6.39 -9.96 5.22
N ALA A 142 7.32 -10.56 5.97
CA ALA A 142 7.23 -10.64 7.42
C ALA A 142 7.32 -9.23 8.05
N ALA A 143 8.33 -8.44 7.68
CA ALA A 143 8.51 -7.08 8.19
C ALA A 143 7.31 -6.17 7.88
N GLY A 144 6.73 -6.29 6.68
CA GLY A 144 5.60 -5.52 6.21
C GLY A 144 4.26 -5.90 6.85
N CYS A 145 4.09 -7.16 7.25
CA CYS A 145 2.87 -7.61 7.94
C CYS A 145 2.96 -7.50 9.47
N ARG A 146 4.16 -7.30 10.01
CA ARG A 146 4.40 -7.27 11.47
C ARG A 146 3.50 -6.26 12.18
N ASP A 147 2.90 -6.71 13.27
CA ASP A 147 1.99 -5.95 14.14
C ASP A 147 0.70 -5.45 13.48
N ALA A 148 0.42 -5.80 12.23
CA ALA A 148 -0.84 -5.44 11.60
C ALA A 148 -2.00 -6.19 12.27
N ASP A 149 -3.14 -5.50 12.39
CA ASP A 149 -4.42 -6.09 12.78
C ASP A 149 -5.25 -6.47 11.54
N VAL A 150 -4.97 -5.85 10.39
CA VAL A 150 -5.65 -6.14 9.13
C VAL A 150 -4.63 -6.17 8.01
N LEU A 151 -4.71 -7.19 7.15
CA LEU A 151 -3.95 -7.26 5.90
C LEU A 151 -4.93 -7.25 4.73
N ILE A 152 -4.77 -6.31 3.80
CA ILE A 152 -5.54 -6.26 2.55
C ILE A 152 -4.62 -6.57 1.38
N VAL A 153 -4.91 -7.63 0.65
CA VAL A 153 -4.10 -8.10 -0.47
C VAL A 153 -4.82 -7.83 -1.78
N ASP A 154 -4.13 -7.22 -2.73
CA ASP A 154 -4.59 -7.16 -4.10
C ASP A 154 -4.77 -8.57 -4.67
N GLY A 155 -5.98 -8.94 -5.08
CA GLY A 155 -6.24 -10.24 -5.72
C GLY A 155 -5.39 -10.49 -6.96
N GLY A 156 -5.00 -9.42 -7.68
CA GLY A 156 -4.08 -9.52 -8.81
C GLY A 156 -2.65 -9.89 -8.41
N MET A 157 -2.23 -9.62 -7.17
CA MET A 157 -0.90 -9.96 -6.67
C MET A 157 -0.81 -11.37 -6.09
N VAL A 158 -1.93 -11.98 -5.67
CA VAL A 158 -1.95 -13.30 -5.03
C VAL A 158 -1.17 -14.38 -5.81
N PRO A 159 -1.29 -14.51 -7.15
CA PRO A 159 -0.52 -15.49 -7.92
C PRO A 159 1.01 -15.26 -7.91
N HIS A 160 1.45 -14.06 -7.54
CA HIS A 160 2.85 -13.64 -7.54
C HIS A 160 3.50 -13.65 -6.15
N LEU A 161 2.72 -13.94 -5.10
CA LEU A 161 3.25 -14.11 -3.75
C LEU A 161 3.85 -15.50 -3.58
N GLN A 162 4.78 -15.64 -2.64
CA GLN A 162 5.26 -16.96 -2.20
C GLN A 162 4.12 -17.83 -1.68
N LYS A 163 4.18 -19.15 -1.88
CA LYS A 163 3.03 -20.06 -1.65
C LYS A 163 2.47 -19.99 -0.23
N ASP A 164 3.32 -19.77 0.76
CA ASP A 164 3.02 -19.72 2.19
C ASP A 164 2.83 -18.29 2.72
N TRP A 165 2.62 -17.31 1.83
CA TRP A 165 2.54 -15.89 2.21
C TRP A 165 1.54 -15.62 3.35
N MET A 166 0.40 -16.31 3.33
CA MET A 166 -0.66 -16.13 4.33
C MET A 166 -0.22 -16.65 5.70
N ALA A 167 0.51 -17.77 5.74
CA ALA A 167 1.05 -18.33 6.97
C ALA A 167 2.13 -17.41 7.55
N ILE A 168 3.04 -16.92 6.71
CA ILE A 168 4.08 -15.95 7.12
C ILE A 168 3.43 -14.68 7.67
N ALA A 169 2.50 -14.07 6.92
CA ALA A 169 1.80 -12.88 7.36
C ALA A 169 1.09 -13.10 8.71
N SER A 170 0.30 -14.17 8.82
CA SER A 170 -0.45 -14.48 10.05
C SER A 170 0.45 -14.70 11.26
N SER A 171 1.67 -15.22 11.07
CA SER A 171 2.61 -15.51 12.16
C SER A 171 3.24 -14.26 12.80
N VAL A 172 3.22 -13.11 12.11
CA VAL A 172 3.83 -11.85 12.58
C VAL A 172 2.80 -10.75 12.84
N MET A 173 1.56 -10.93 12.36
CA MET A 173 0.44 -10.04 12.67
C MET A 173 0.04 -10.17 14.14
N ARG A 174 -0.50 -9.08 14.69
CA ARG A 174 -0.96 -9.05 16.09
C ARG A 174 -2.31 -9.74 16.25
N ASN A 175 -3.26 -9.41 15.36
CA ASN A 175 -4.61 -9.95 15.33
C ASN A 175 -4.95 -10.24 13.87
N PRO A 176 -4.64 -11.42 13.32
CA PRO A 176 -4.74 -11.64 11.88
C PRO A 176 -6.19 -11.57 11.39
N GLU A 177 -6.50 -10.54 10.62
CA GLU A 177 -7.72 -10.40 9.82
C GLU A 177 -7.30 -10.11 8.38
N ILE A 178 -7.48 -11.07 7.47
CA ILE A 178 -6.91 -10.98 6.12
C ILE A 178 -8.02 -10.91 5.08
N TYR A 179 -7.92 -9.93 4.19
CA TYR A 179 -8.82 -9.70 3.08
C TYR A 179 -8.09 -9.78 1.75
N VAL A 180 -8.78 -10.31 0.73
CA VAL A 180 -8.35 -10.20 -0.66
C VAL A 180 -9.31 -9.26 -1.39
N HIS A 181 -8.75 -8.24 -2.03
CA HIS A 181 -9.49 -7.33 -2.90
C HIS A 181 -9.72 -7.96 -4.27
N ASP A 182 -10.98 -8.08 -4.66
CA ASP A 182 -11.38 -8.48 -6.01
C ASP A 182 -11.47 -7.26 -6.91
N ARG A 183 -10.56 -7.17 -7.90
CA ARG A 183 -10.50 -6.07 -8.86
C ARG A 183 -11.74 -5.96 -9.76
N ALA A 184 -12.44 -7.06 -10.03
CA ALA A 184 -13.59 -7.07 -10.92
C ALA A 184 -14.86 -6.57 -10.22
N THR A 185 -15.03 -6.91 -8.94
CA THR A 185 -16.22 -6.57 -8.16
C THR A 185 -16.01 -5.40 -7.20
N TYR A 186 -14.76 -4.92 -7.07
CA TYR A 186 -14.37 -3.87 -6.13
C TYR A 186 -14.75 -4.18 -4.68
N SER A 187 -14.60 -5.45 -4.30
CA SER A 187 -15.02 -5.97 -2.99
C SER A 187 -13.85 -6.54 -2.19
N LEU A 188 -13.97 -6.54 -0.87
CA LEU A 188 -13.04 -7.21 0.03
C LEU A 188 -13.64 -8.52 0.52
N ARG A 189 -12.95 -9.64 0.25
CA ARG A 189 -13.35 -10.96 0.74
C ARG A 189 -12.42 -11.39 1.87
N LYS A 190 -12.97 -11.67 3.04
CA LYS A 190 -12.22 -12.22 4.17
C LYS A 190 -11.72 -13.64 3.86
N VAL A 191 -10.47 -13.93 4.17
CA VAL A 191 -9.81 -15.23 3.94
C VAL A 191 -9.13 -15.82 5.18
N SER A 192 -8.96 -15.02 6.24
CA SER A 192 -8.51 -15.42 7.59
C SER A 192 -9.14 -14.49 8.61
#